data_AF-A0A1V5J2W0-F1
#
_entry.id   AF-A0A1V5J2W0-F1
#
_cell.length_a   1.000
_cell.length_b   1.000
_cell.length_c   1.000
_cell.angle_alpha   90.00
_cell.angle_beta   90.00
_cell.angle_gamma   90.00
#
_symmetry.space_group_name_H-M   'P 1'
#
loop_
_entity.id
_entity.type
_entity.pdbx_description
1 polymer ?
#
loop_
_entity_poly.entity_id
_entity_poly.type
_entity_poly.pdbx_seq_one_letter_code
_entity_poly.pdbx_strand_id
1 'polypeptide(L)'
;MNTSTNISLFKISNQIRYEYRINTDWHDYRIKNTLVISCPEVFLRPSVGWELYYEHHDRDITLNRIKFGITKDINAHFSLGPYYRIDFSKNNHHWDFTRQLIGFHVTINY
;
A
#
# COMPACT_ATOMS: atom_id res chain seq x y z
N MET A 1 -10.97 -8.46 4.48
CA MET A 1 -10.34 -9.36 5.48
C MET A 1 -9.01 -8.74 5.87
N ASN A 2 -8.78 -8.53 7.16
CA ASN A 2 -7.55 -7.92 7.67
C ASN A 2 -6.93 -8.90 8.66
N THR A 3 -5.69 -9.30 8.43
CA THR A 3 -4.96 -10.19 9.34
C THR A 3 -3.63 -9.54 9.69
N SER A 4 -3.18 -9.75 10.91
CA SER A 4 -1.84 -9.34 11.32
C SER A 4 -1.27 -10.36 12.26
N THR A 5 0.03 -10.59 12.14
CA THR A 5 0.80 -11.47 13.01
C THR A 5 2.14 -10.83 13.30
N ASN A 6 2.69 -11.13 14.48
CA ASN A 6 4.04 -10.73 14.85
C ASN A 6 4.95 -11.94 14.66
N ILE A 7 6.03 -11.76 13.92
CA ILE A 7 7.10 -12.75 13.76
C ILE A 7 8.36 -12.13 14.32
N SER A 8 8.76 -12.57 15.52
CA SER A 8 9.88 -11.98 16.26
C SER A 8 9.68 -10.46 16.43
N LEU A 9 10.63 -9.65 15.96
CA LEU A 9 10.57 -8.20 16.01
C LEU A 9 9.69 -7.59 14.90
N PHE A 10 9.30 -8.37 13.89
CA PHE A 10 8.56 -7.84 12.75
C PHE A 10 7.06 -8.01 12.93
N LYS A 11 6.31 -6.97 12.57
CA LYS A 11 4.87 -7.05 12.40
C LYS A 11 4.56 -7.23 10.91
N ILE A 12 3.82 -8.28 10.60
CA ILE A 12 3.31 -8.55 9.25
C ILE A 12 1.81 -8.30 9.28
N SER A 13 1.30 -7.59 8.28
CA SER A 13 -0.12 -7.33 8.11
C SER A 13 -0.53 -7.54 6.67
N ASN A 14 -1.66 -8.20 6.47
CA ASN A 14 -2.30 -8.33 5.16
C ASN A 14 -3.72 -7.78 5.23
N GLN A 15 -4.13 -7.10 4.17
CA GLN A 15 -5.45 -6.51 4.07
C GLN A 15 -5.96 -6.60 2.63
N ILE A 16 -7.21 -7.05 2.50
CA ILE A 16 -7.99 -6.96 1.26
C ILE A 16 -9.07 -5.89 1.44
N ARG A 17 -9.09 -4.90 0.55
CA ARG A 17 -10.13 -3.87 0.43
C ARG A 17 -10.81 -3.94 -0.92
N TYR A 18 -12.11 -3.70 -0.91
CA TYR A 18 -12.90 -3.42 -2.11
C TYR A 18 -13.08 -1.92 -2.20
N GLU A 19 -12.71 -1.34 -3.32
CA GLU A 19 -12.73 0.09 -3.56
C GLU A 19 -13.64 0.37 -4.75
N TYR A 20 -14.55 1.31 -4.61
CA TYR A 20 -15.31 1.85 -5.73
C TYR A 20 -14.62 3.11 -6.23
N ARG A 21 -14.35 3.16 -7.53
CA ARG A 21 -13.65 4.26 -8.18
C ARG A 21 -14.63 5.03 -9.04
N ILE A 22 -14.81 6.30 -8.71
CA ILE A 22 -15.60 7.25 -9.48
C ILE A 22 -14.62 8.04 -10.36
N ASN A 23 -14.54 7.71 -11.64
CA ASN A 23 -13.92 8.59 -12.64
C ASN A 23 -15.01 9.36 -13.39
N THR A 24 -14.61 10.39 -14.14
CA THR A 24 -15.51 11.22 -14.96
C THR A 24 -16.21 10.43 -16.05
N ASP A 25 -15.54 9.45 -16.66
CA ASP A 25 -16.05 8.77 -17.86
C ASP A 25 -16.55 7.35 -17.58
N TRP A 26 -16.22 6.79 -16.42
CA TRP A 26 -16.58 5.43 -16.04
C TRP A 26 -16.48 5.23 -14.52
N HIS A 27 -17.25 4.26 -14.02
CA HIS A 27 -17.20 3.82 -12.64
C HIS A 27 -16.75 2.37 -12.58
N ASP A 28 -15.86 2.04 -11.65
CA ASP A 28 -15.33 0.69 -11.56
C ASP A 28 -15.14 0.21 -10.12
N TYR A 29 -15.12 -1.10 -9.97
CA TYR A 29 -14.75 -1.75 -8.73
C TYR A 29 -13.32 -2.26 -8.84
N ARG A 30 -12.57 -2.05 -7.77
CA ARG A 30 -11.19 -2.52 -7.65
C ARG A 30 -11.02 -3.32 -6.38
N ILE A 31 -10.29 -4.42 -6.48
CA ILE A 31 -9.83 -5.17 -5.32
C ILE A 31 -8.37 -4.80 -5.07
N LYS A 32 -8.10 -4.27 -3.88
CA LYS A 32 -6.76 -3.93 -3.42
C LYS A 32 -6.33 -4.95 -2.37
N ASN A 33 -5.26 -5.71 -2.65
CA ASN A 33 -4.54 -6.42 -1.62
C ASN A 33 -3.34 -5.60 -1.15
N THR A 34 -3.02 -5.65 0.13
CA THR A 34 -1.90 -4.92 0.73
C THR A 34 -1.24 -5.81 1.76
N LEU A 35 0.02 -6.13 1.54
CA LEU A 35 0.90 -6.82 2.48
C LEU A 35 1.93 -5.80 2.98
N VAL A 36 2.07 -5.65 4.29
CA VAL A 36 3.07 -4.75 4.90
C VAL A 36 3.84 -5.50 5.95
N ILE A 37 5.17 -5.37 5.90
CA ILE A 37 6.11 -5.81 6.90
C ILE A 37 6.72 -4.56 7.52
N SER A 38 6.61 -4.42 8.84
CA SER A 38 7.17 -3.29 9.59
C SER A 38 8.02 -3.78 10.76
N CYS A 39 9.11 -3.06 11.03
CA CYS A 39 9.90 -3.26 12.24
C CYS A 39 9.17 -2.68 13.47
N PRO A 40 9.56 -3.05 14.70
CA PRO A 40 9.04 -2.40 15.89
C PRO A 40 9.61 -0.98 15.96
N GLU A 41 8.83 -0.06 16.50
CA GLU A 41 9.24 1.34 16.62
C GLU A 41 10.19 1.51 17.80
N VAL A 42 11.45 1.80 17.52
CA VAL A 42 12.45 2.21 18.54
C VAL A 42 12.62 3.73 18.52
N PHE A 43 12.64 4.32 17.32
CA PHE A 43 12.69 5.78 17.09
C PHE A 43 11.97 6.14 15.78
N LEU A 44 12.10 5.27 14.79
CA LEU A 44 11.39 5.27 13.53
C LEU A 44 10.90 3.84 13.25
N ARG A 45 9.79 3.73 12.55
CA ARG A 45 9.17 2.48 12.13
C ARG A 45 9.35 2.31 10.62
N PRO A 46 10.48 1.72 10.17
CA PRO A 46 10.65 1.38 8.76
C PRO A 46 9.66 0.27 8.38
N SER A 47 9.19 0.33 7.13
CA SER A 47 8.25 -0.63 6.57
C SER A 47 8.48 -0.84 5.08
N VAL A 48 8.18 -2.04 4.62
CA VAL A 48 8.03 -2.37 3.21
C VAL A 48 6.63 -2.91 2.98
N GLY A 49 5.98 -2.41 1.94
CA GLY A 49 4.63 -2.78 1.55
C GLY A 49 4.58 -3.24 0.10
N TRP A 50 3.80 -4.26 -0.17
CA TRP A 50 3.41 -4.67 -1.51
C TRP A 50 1.90 -4.51 -1.66
N GLU A 51 1.48 -3.77 -2.67
CA GLU A 51 0.09 -3.56 -3.01
C GLU A 51 -0.19 -4.16 -4.39
N LEU A 52 -1.27 -4.93 -4.48
CA LEU A 52 -1.76 -5.54 -5.71
C LEU A 52 -3.15 -5.00 -6.00
N TYR A 53 -3.40 -4.62 -7.25
CA TYR A 53 -4.68 -4.08 -7.67
C TYR A 53 -5.25 -4.87 -8.83
N TYR A 54 -6.46 -5.39 -8.62
CA TYR A 54 -7.29 -6.00 -9.64
C TYR A 54 -8.42 -5.04 -10.00
N GLU A 55 -8.50 -4.64 -11.26
CA GLU A 55 -9.54 -3.72 -11.76
C GLU A 55 -10.59 -4.53 -12.53
N HIS A 56 -11.87 -4.31 -12.23
CA HIS A 56 -12.95 -5.10 -12.81
C HIS A 56 -13.17 -4.77 -14.27
N HIS A 57 -12.95 -3.51 -14.68
CA HIS A 57 -13.05 -3.09 -16.09
C HIS A 57 -12.13 -3.91 -17.00
N ASP A 58 -10.86 -4.04 -16.63
CA ASP A 58 -9.86 -4.81 -17.39
C ASP A 58 -9.93 -6.32 -17.09
N ARG A 59 -10.69 -6.71 -16.06
CA ARG A 59 -10.77 -8.07 -15.51
C ARG A 59 -9.41 -8.69 -15.23
N ASP A 60 -8.43 -7.87 -14.85
CA ASP A 60 -7.05 -8.27 -14.70
C ASP A 60 -6.39 -7.56 -13.52
N ILE A 61 -5.25 -8.09 -13.09
CA ILE A 61 -4.36 -7.40 -12.18
C ILE A 61 -3.61 -6.35 -12.99
N THR A 62 -3.89 -5.09 -12.72
CA THR A 62 -3.38 -3.97 -13.53
C THR A 62 -2.18 -3.29 -12.91
N LEU A 63 -1.97 -3.42 -11.59
CA LEU A 63 -0.90 -2.72 -10.88
C LEU A 63 -0.25 -3.55 -9.77
N ASN A 64 1.07 -3.63 -9.81
CA ASN A 64 1.94 -4.02 -8.71
C ASN A 64 2.63 -2.78 -8.17
N ARG A 65 2.55 -2.55 -6.86
CA ARG A 65 3.22 -1.42 -6.23
C ARG A 65 4.03 -1.86 -5.02
N ILE A 66 5.28 -1.44 -4.99
CA ILE A 66 6.15 -1.63 -3.83
C ILE A 66 6.32 -0.26 -3.15
N LYS A 67 6.14 -0.22 -1.83
CA LYS A 67 6.31 0.98 -1.01
C LYS A 67 7.35 0.73 0.07
N PHE A 68 8.26 1.68 0.23
CA PHE A 68 9.19 1.75 1.34
C PHE A 68 8.82 2.97 2.16
N GLY A 69 8.53 2.79 3.44
CA GLY A 69 8.06 3.87 4.32
C GLY A 69 8.88 3.93 5.59
N ILE A 70 9.02 5.13 6.13
CA ILE A 70 9.54 5.34 7.48
C ILE A 70 8.49 6.16 8.22
N THR A 71 7.86 5.56 9.22
CA THR A 71 6.82 6.24 10.01
C THR A 71 7.37 6.61 11.38
N LYS A 72 6.90 7.71 11.95
CA LYS A 72 7.11 8.09 13.34
C LYS A 72 5.78 8.43 13.98
N ASP A 73 5.50 7.85 15.13
CA ASP A 73 4.37 8.25 15.95
C ASP A 73 4.71 9.60 16.63
N ILE A 74 3.95 10.64 16.33
CA ILE A 74 4.16 12.01 16.86
C ILE A 74 3.49 12.14 18.22
N ASN A 75 2.31 11.53 18.36
CA ASN A 75 1.57 11.36 19.59
C ASN A 75 0.63 10.15 19.45
N ALA A 76 -0.22 9.90 20.45
CA ALA A 76 -1.15 8.77 20.44
C ALA A 76 -2.15 8.78 19.26
N HIS A 77 -2.42 9.94 18.66
CA HIS A 77 -3.44 10.14 17.63
C HIS A 77 -2.87 10.37 16.23
N PHE A 78 -1.59 10.68 16.10
CA PHE A 78 -1.00 11.08 14.83
C PHE A 78 0.34 10.39 14.61
N SER A 79 0.48 9.80 13.43
CA SER A 79 1.77 9.36 12.91
C SER A 79 2.00 9.91 11.51
N LEU A 80 3.26 10.17 11.18
CA LEU A 80 3.63 10.70 9.87
C LEU A 80 4.96 10.12 9.40
N GLY A 81 5.20 10.20 8.10
CA GLY A 81 6.41 9.62 7.55
C GLY A 81 6.58 9.83 6.06
N PRO A 82 7.82 10.00 5.57
CA PRO A 82 8.09 9.89 4.16
C PRO A 82 7.90 8.46 3.67
N TYR A 83 7.56 8.32 2.40
CA TYR A 83 7.58 7.06 1.70
C TYR A 83 8.12 7.23 0.28
N TYR A 84 8.72 6.17 -0.23
CA TYR A 84 9.07 6.00 -1.62
C TYR A 84 8.24 4.86 -2.18
N ARG A 85 7.70 5.01 -3.40
CA ARG A 85 6.95 3.96 -4.07
C ARG A 85 7.39 3.77 -5.50
N ILE A 86 7.29 2.52 -5.95
CA ILE A 86 7.53 2.08 -7.31
C ILE A 86 6.28 1.37 -7.80
N ASP A 87 5.82 1.75 -8.99
CA ASP A 87 4.59 1.28 -9.61
C ASP A 87 4.95 0.54 -10.92
N PHE A 88 4.52 -0.71 -11.03
CA PHE A 88 4.59 -1.53 -12.23
C PHE A 88 3.17 -1.76 -12.71
N SER A 89 2.82 -1.32 -13.92
CA SER A 89 1.51 -1.61 -14.49
C SER A 89 1.61 -2.72 -15.52
N LYS A 90 0.52 -3.45 -15.67
CA LYS A 90 0.40 -4.44 -16.73
C LYS A 90 -0.02 -3.75 -18.02
N ASN A 91 0.74 -3.94 -19.09
CA ASN A 91 0.39 -3.48 -20.43
C ASN A 91 0.62 -4.63 -21.42
N ASN A 92 -0.40 -5.01 -22.18
CA ASN A 92 -0.32 -6.10 -23.18
C ASN A 92 0.40 -7.36 -22.66
N HIS A 93 0.01 -7.85 -21.47
CA HIS A 93 0.57 -9.01 -20.78
C HIS A 93 1.98 -8.87 -20.19
N HIS A 94 2.66 -7.72 -20.36
CA HIS A 94 3.97 -7.47 -19.76
C HIS A 94 3.86 -6.53 -18.56
N TRP A 95 4.82 -6.64 -17.64
CA TRP A 95 4.93 -5.75 -16.49
C TRP A 95 5.95 -4.66 -16.79
N ASP A 96 5.45 -3.44 -16.95
CA ASP A 96 6.29 -2.29 -17.24
C ASP A 96 6.43 -1.42 -16.01
N PHE A 97 7.65 -0.95 -15.76
CA PHE A 97 7.88 0.12 -14.79
C PHE A 97 7.18 1.39 -15.31
N THR A 98 6.26 1.95 -14.52
CA THR A 98 5.48 3.11 -14.96
C THR A 98 5.79 4.38 -14.20
N ARG A 99 5.99 4.27 -12.88
CA ARG A 99 6.14 5.45 -12.04
C ARG A 99 6.95 5.13 -10.80
N GLN A 100 7.73 6.12 -10.39
CA GLN A 100 8.26 6.23 -9.04
C GLN A 100 7.76 7.53 -8.40
N LEU A 101 7.52 7.51 -7.10
CA LEU A 101 7.08 8.69 -6.36
C LEU A 101 7.66 8.69 -4.95
N ILE A 102 8.14 9.85 -4.53
CA ILE A 102 8.44 10.18 -3.14
C ILE A 102 7.29 11.01 -2.61
N GLY A 103 6.79 10.69 -1.42
CA GLY A 103 5.71 11.43 -0.79
C GLY A 103 5.77 11.32 0.72
N PHE A 104 4.76 11.89 1.37
CA PHE A 104 4.55 11.78 2.81
C PHE A 104 3.17 11.17 3.07
N HIS A 105 3.08 10.34 4.09
CA HIS A 105 1.80 9.90 4.65
C HIS A 105 1.57 10.54 6.01
N VAL A 106 0.31 10.68 6.36
CA VAL A 106 -0.16 11.02 7.70
C VAL A 106 -1.26 10.02 8.04
N THR A 107 -1.17 9.40 9.20
CA THR A 107 -2.19 8.48 9.72
C THR A 107 -2.77 9.09 10.98
N ILE A 108 -4.09 9.11 11.05
CA ILE A 108 -4.84 9.55 12.23
C ILE A 108 -5.38 8.29 12.91
N ASN A 109 -4.96 8.07 14.15
CA ASN A 109 -5.39 6.98 15.00
C ASN A 109 -6.49 7.52 15.95
N TYR A 110 -7.66 6.87 15.93
CA TYR A 110 -8.83 7.22 16.76
C TYR A 110 -9.03 6.17 17.85
#